data_AF-A0A0D0DLZ3-F1
#
_entry.id   AF-A0A0D0DLZ3-F1
#
_cell.length_a   1.000
_cell.length_b   1.000
_cell.length_c   1.000
_cell.angle_alpha   90.00
_cell.angle_beta   90.00
_cell.angle_gamma   90.00
#
_symmetry.space_group_name_H-M   'P 1'
#
loop_
_entity.id
_entity.type
_entity.pdbx_description
1 polymer ?
#
loop_
_entity_poly.entity_id
_entity_poly.type
_entity_poly.pdbx_seq_one_letter_code
_entity_poly.pdbx_strand_id
1 'polypeptide(L)'
;HFCHVIFGIGPYIGNYPEQVLLSGIIQGWCSRCVAPPNNLDGLDRGAPQMQALTNALVEELSSGVIWDEWGVDGNVKASSIFIPFTDDFPHADIHELLAPNILHQLVKGTFKDHLVEWVGRYLD
;
A
#
# COMPACT_ATOMS: atom_id res chain seq x y z
N HIS A 1 34.87 20.01 7.33
CA HIS A 1 34.48 19.35 6.07
C HIS A 1 33.38 18.35 6.43
N PHE A 2 32.12 18.72 6.25
CA PHE A 2 30.99 17.83 6.54
C PHE A 2 30.67 17.06 5.25
N CYS A 3 30.89 15.75 5.24
CA CYS A 3 30.30 14.88 4.23
C CYS A 3 28.82 14.71 4.59
N HIS A 4 27.92 15.26 3.77
CA HIS A 4 26.53 14.84 3.79
C HIS A 4 26.43 13.50 3.04
N VAL A 5 26.12 12.44 3.77
CA VAL A 5 25.74 11.16 3.17
C VAL A 5 24.22 11.19 3.00
N ILE A 6 23.76 11.11 1.74
CA ILE A 6 22.35 10.95 1.42
C ILE A 6 22.12 9.45 1.21
N PHE A 7 21.33 8.82 2.09
CA PHE A 7 20.87 7.46 1.89
C PHE A 7 19.65 7.49 0.96
N GLY A 8 19.77 6.85 -0.22
CA GLY A 8 18.64 6.64 -1.13
C GLY A 8 18.16 5.20 -1.03
N ILE A 9 16.87 5.02 -0.77
CA ILE A 9 16.21 3.71 -0.80
C ILE A 9 15.53 3.56 -2.18
N GLY A 10 15.78 2.45 -2.85
CA GLY A 10 15.17 2.16 -4.15
C GLY A 10 13.71 1.70 -4.02
N PRO A 11 12.99 1.55 -5.15
CA PRO A 11 11.61 1.10 -5.14
C PRO A 11 11.48 -0.31 -4.54
N TYR A 12 10.47 -0.49 -3.70
CA TYR A 12 10.13 -1.77 -3.07
C TYR A 12 9.14 -2.52 -3.94
N ILE A 13 9.58 -3.60 -4.59
CA ILE A 13 8.74 -4.40 -5.49
C ILE A 13 8.08 -5.52 -4.69
N GLY A 14 6.82 -5.32 -4.32
CA GLY A 14 6.05 -6.28 -3.53
C GLY A 14 4.77 -6.76 -4.24
N ASN A 15 4.29 -7.95 -3.88
CA ASN A 15 2.93 -8.34 -4.26
C ASN A 15 1.89 -7.52 -3.46
N TYR A 16 0.60 -7.59 -3.80
CA TYR A 16 -0.39 -6.73 -3.15
C TYR A 16 -0.54 -6.99 -1.63
N PRO A 17 -0.63 -8.23 -1.13
CA PRO A 17 -0.64 -8.48 0.31
C PRO A 17 0.57 -7.89 1.06
N GLU A 18 1.76 -7.97 0.47
CA GLU A 18 2.97 -7.38 1.01
C GLU A 18 2.94 -5.85 1.00
N GLN A 19 2.39 -5.25 -0.06
CA GLN A 19 2.16 -3.80 -0.10
C GLN A 19 1.18 -3.35 0.98
N VAL A 20 0.06 -4.06 1.16
CA VAL A 20 -0.95 -3.79 2.19
C VAL A 20 -0.29 -3.78 3.56
N LEU A 21 0.51 -4.81 3.84
CA LEU A 21 1.27 -4.93 5.07
C LEU A 21 2.22 -3.75 5.27
N LEU A 22 3.11 -3.46 4.31
CA LEU A 22 4.16 -2.44 4.44
C LEU A 22 3.64 -1.00 4.51
N SER A 23 2.53 -0.71 3.83
CA SER A 23 1.92 0.61 3.84
C SER A 23 0.89 0.82 4.94
N GLY A 24 0.57 -0.23 5.72
CA GLY A 24 -0.40 -0.12 6.82
C GLY A 24 -1.83 0.19 6.36
N ILE A 25 -2.16 -0.12 5.11
CA ILE A 25 -3.51 0.05 4.57
C ILE A 25 -4.34 -1.21 4.83
N ILE A 26 -5.65 -1.06 4.70
CA ILE A 26 -6.61 -2.15 4.73
C ILE A 26 -6.65 -2.82 3.35
N GLN A 27 -6.79 -4.14 3.34
CA GLN A 27 -6.93 -4.89 2.10
C GLN A 27 -8.13 -4.40 1.27
N GLY A 28 -7.90 -4.16 -0.01
CA GLY A 28 -8.89 -3.58 -0.94
C GLY A 28 -8.68 -2.09 -1.21
N TRP A 29 -7.82 -1.40 -0.45
CA TRP A 29 -7.47 0.00 -0.68
C TRP A 29 -6.19 0.17 -1.51
N CYS A 30 -5.95 1.38 -2.02
CA CYS A 30 -4.72 1.68 -2.76
C CYS A 30 -3.59 2.06 -1.80
N SER A 31 -2.42 1.47 -1.98
CA SER A 31 -1.23 1.78 -1.16
C SER A 31 -0.55 3.09 -1.54
N ARG A 32 -0.92 3.66 -2.70
CA ARG A 32 -0.30 4.86 -3.29
C ARG A 32 -1.18 6.11 -3.25
N CYS A 33 -2.50 5.97 -3.08
CA CYS A 33 -3.42 7.10 -3.13
C CYS A 33 -4.66 6.88 -2.27
N VAL A 34 -5.36 7.96 -1.93
CA VAL A 34 -6.58 7.94 -1.09
C VAL A 34 -7.85 7.56 -1.86
N ALA A 35 -7.71 6.84 -2.98
CA ALA A 35 -8.86 6.40 -3.76
C ALA A 35 -9.70 5.42 -2.93
N PRO A 36 -11.04 5.61 -2.87
CA PRO A 36 -11.90 4.67 -2.16
C PRO A 36 -11.87 3.30 -2.86
N PRO A 37 -12.07 2.20 -2.12
CA PRO A 37 -11.91 0.83 -2.63
C PRO A 37 -12.90 0.52 -3.76
N ASN A 38 -14.02 1.25 -3.81
CA ASN A 38 -15.04 1.09 -4.85
C ASN A 38 -14.76 1.88 -6.13
N ASN A 39 -13.67 2.66 -6.20
CA ASN A 39 -13.34 3.53 -7.34
C ASN A 39 -11.83 3.60 -7.61
N LEU A 40 -11.13 2.47 -7.50
CA LEU A 40 -9.68 2.40 -7.72
C LEU A 40 -9.27 2.71 -9.17
N ASP A 41 -10.16 2.40 -10.13
CA ASP A 41 -9.96 2.63 -11.57
C ASP A 41 -10.44 4.02 -12.02
N GLY A 42 -10.87 4.87 -11.08
CA GLY A 42 -11.29 6.23 -11.35
C GLY A 42 -10.19 7.04 -12.04
N LEU A 43 -10.57 7.89 -13.00
CA LEU A 43 -9.65 8.86 -13.60
C LEU A 43 -9.06 9.82 -12.56
N ASP A 44 -9.84 10.11 -11.53
CA ASP A 44 -9.39 10.79 -10.32
C ASP A 44 -8.92 9.74 -9.30
N ARG A 45 -7.60 9.52 -9.26
CA ARG A 45 -6.96 8.62 -8.30
C ARG A 45 -6.94 9.20 -6.88
N GLY A 46 -7.43 10.42 -6.67
CA GLY A 46 -7.28 11.14 -5.41
C GLY A 46 -5.85 11.61 -5.17
N ALA A 47 -5.63 12.20 -4.00
CA ALA A 47 -4.30 12.62 -3.57
C ALA A 47 -3.37 11.41 -3.31
N PRO A 48 -2.05 11.57 -3.46
CA PRO A 48 -1.08 10.57 -3.03
C PRO A 48 -1.27 10.23 -1.55
N GLN A 49 -1.18 8.94 -1.22
CA GLN A 49 -1.04 8.51 0.15
C GLN A 49 0.38 8.88 0.56
N MET A 50 0.52 9.60 1.66
CA MET A 50 1.81 10.01 2.19
C MET A 50 1.85 9.69 3.67
N GLN A 51 3.04 9.39 4.19
CA GLN A 51 3.25 9.16 5.61
C GLN A 51 2.84 10.37 6.45
N ALA A 52 3.02 11.58 5.93
CA ALA A 52 2.55 12.81 6.56
C ALA A 52 1.03 12.86 6.71
N LEU A 53 0.28 12.39 5.70
CA LEU A 53 -1.18 12.28 5.77
C LEU A 53 -1.58 11.23 6.81
N THR A 54 -0.97 10.05 6.77
CA THR A 54 -1.21 8.98 7.75
C THR A 54 -0.98 9.47 9.18
N ASN A 55 0.10 10.21 9.43
CA ASN A 55 0.41 10.77 10.75
C ASN A 55 -0.68 11.77 11.19
N ALA A 56 -1.06 12.70 10.32
CA ALA A 56 -2.11 13.68 10.62
C ALA A 56 -3.46 13.00 10.94
N LEU A 57 -3.84 11.98 10.17
CA LEU A 57 -5.07 11.21 10.41
C LEU A 57 -5.06 10.52 11.77
N VAL A 58 -3.93 9.91 12.15
CA VAL A 58 -3.77 9.23 13.45
C VAL A 58 -3.82 10.21 14.62
N GLU A 59 -3.34 11.44 14.45
CA GLU A 59 -3.40 12.48 15.49
C GLU A 59 -4.80 13.10 15.63
N GLU A 60 -5.55 13.26 14.53
CA GLU A 60 -6.81 14.01 14.52
C GLU A 60 -8.07 13.15 14.65
N LEU A 61 -8.02 11.89 14.21
CA LEU A 61 -9.21 11.05 14.07
C LEU A 61 -9.18 9.81 14.97
N SER A 62 -10.36 9.30 15.31
CA SER A 62 -10.49 8.02 16.00
C SER A 62 -10.15 6.85 15.06
N SER A 63 -9.60 5.76 15.60
CA SER A 63 -9.18 4.59 14.82
C SER A 63 -10.28 4.00 13.93
N GLY A 64 -11.54 4.02 14.35
CA GLY A 64 -12.67 3.56 13.54
C GLY A 64 -12.90 4.41 12.29
N VAL A 65 -12.80 5.74 12.40
CA VAL A 65 -12.97 6.66 11.26
C VAL A 65 -11.82 6.51 10.27
N ILE A 66 -10.59 6.39 10.76
CA ILE A 66 -9.41 6.17 9.91
C ILE A 66 -9.55 4.84 9.14
N TRP A 67 -10.07 3.81 9.80
CA TRP A 67 -10.29 2.51 9.20
C TRP A 67 -11.36 2.56 8.10
N ASP A 68 -12.53 3.12 8.41
CA ASP A 68 -13.69 3.06 7.52
C ASP A 68 -13.61 4.05 6.35
N GLU A 69 -13.09 5.27 6.58
CA GLU A 69 -13.10 6.35 5.58
C GLU A 69 -11.79 6.49 4.81
N TRP A 70 -10.66 6.12 5.41
CA TRP A 70 -9.32 6.34 4.84
C TRP A 70 -8.58 5.06 4.50
N GLY A 71 -9.10 3.90 4.91
CA GLY A 71 -8.47 2.64 4.54
C GLY A 71 -7.15 2.38 5.25
N VAL A 72 -6.89 3.04 6.38
CA VAL A 72 -5.62 2.96 7.11
C VAL A 72 -5.86 2.30 8.47
N ASP A 73 -4.98 1.38 8.85
CA ASP A 73 -5.03 0.82 10.20
C ASP A 73 -4.36 1.78 11.19
N GLY A 74 -5.17 2.51 11.97
CA GLY A 74 -4.66 3.43 12.99
C GLY A 74 -3.74 2.79 14.03
N ASN A 75 -3.76 1.46 14.18
CA ASN A 75 -2.87 0.74 15.09
C ASN A 75 -1.44 0.58 14.57
N VAL A 76 -1.22 0.76 13.25
CA VAL A 76 0.09 0.75 12.58
C VAL A 76 1.07 1.67 13.31
N LYS A 77 0.59 2.88 13.65
CA LYS A 77 1.35 3.90 14.37
C LYS A 77 1.11 3.87 15.88
N ALA A 78 -0.15 3.71 16.32
CA ALA A 78 -0.50 3.85 17.74
C ALA A 78 0.01 2.70 18.62
N SER A 79 0.16 1.49 18.09
CA SER A 79 0.56 0.30 18.87
C SER A 79 2.03 -0.10 18.71
N SER A 80 2.82 0.61 17.90
CA SER A 80 4.21 0.25 17.54
C SER A 80 4.39 -1.18 16.96
N ILE A 81 3.30 -1.89 16.67
CA ILE A 81 3.31 -3.26 16.16
C ILE A 81 3.72 -3.29 14.69
N PHE A 82 3.43 -2.23 13.93
CA PHE A 82 3.67 -2.19 12.50
C PHE A 82 4.14 -0.81 12.01
N ILE A 83 5.34 -0.39 12.40
CA ILE A 83 5.94 0.85 11.89
C ILE A 83 6.63 0.52 10.55
N PRO A 84 6.33 1.23 9.43
CA PRO A 84 7.05 1.05 8.18
C PRO A 84 8.55 1.25 8.41
N PHE A 85 9.40 0.40 7.82
CA PHE A 85 10.85 0.52 8.03
C PHE A 85 11.45 1.84 7.50
N THR A 86 10.68 2.58 6.71
CA THR A 86 11.08 3.88 6.16
C THR A 86 10.72 5.06 7.07
N ASP A 87 10.05 4.83 8.21
CA ASP A 87 9.59 5.89 9.12
C ASP A 87 10.73 6.77 9.66
N ASP A 88 11.88 6.16 9.92
CA ASP A 88 13.07 6.86 10.44
C ASP A 88 13.87 7.58 9.34
N PHE A 89 13.46 7.45 8.08
CA PHE A 89 14.18 8.01 6.94
C PHE A 89 13.48 9.26 6.40
N PRO A 90 14.07 10.46 6.55
CA PRO A 90 13.41 11.73 6.24
C PRO A 90 13.10 11.94 4.74
N HIS A 91 13.64 11.10 3.87
CA HIS A 91 13.48 11.18 2.41
C HIS A 91 13.02 9.84 1.79
N ALA A 92 12.47 8.94 2.59
CA ALA A 92 11.95 7.66 2.09
C ALA A 92 10.52 7.46 2.61
N ASP A 93 9.54 7.75 1.76
CA ASP A 93 8.14 7.41 2.03
C ASP A 93 7.82 6.04 1.45
N ILE A 94 7.33 5.11 2.26
CA ILE A 94 6.98 3.76 1.79
C ILE A 94 5.93 3.83 0.67
N HIS A 95 4.97 4.74 0.75
CA HIS A 95 3.91 4.89 -0.24
C HIS A 95 4.45 5.32 -1.62
N GLU A 96 5.54 6.09 -1.64
CA GLU A 96 6.23 6.47 -2.88
C GLU A 96 7.14 5.36 -3.40
N LEU A 97 7.77 4.61 -2.49
CA LEU A 97 8.72 3.56 -2.82
C LEU A 97 8.04 2.28 -3.32
N LEU A 98 6.81 1.98 -2.89
CA LEU A 98 6.09 0.78 -3.32
C LEU A 98 5.92 0.77 -4.84
N ALA A 99 6.42 -0.28 -5.50
CA ALA A 99 6.24 -0.53 -6.92
C ALA A 99 5.42 -1.80 -7.14
N PRO A 100 4.38 -1.77 -8.00
CA PRO A 100 3.54 -2.95 -8.22
C PRO A 100 4.34 -4.07 -8.89
N ASN A 101 4.29 -5.27 -8.29
CA ASN A 101 4.80 -6.48 -8.93
C ASN A 101 3.77 -7.02 -9.95
N ILE A 102 3.68 -6.33 -11.09
CA ILE A 102 2.71 -6.63 -12.16
C ILE A 102 2.91 -8.04 -12.71
N LEU A 103 4.16 -8.49 -12.86
CA LEU A 103 4.46 -9.83 -13.38
C LEU A 103 3.88 -10.92 -12.49
N HIS A 104 4.12 -10.84 -11.18
CA HIS A 104 3.57 -11.80 -10.23
C HIS A 104 2.04 -11.76 -10.22
N GLN A 105 1.43 -10.57 -10.26
CA GLN A 105 -0.03 -10.45 -10.30
C GLN A 105 -0.65 -11.08 -11.55
N LEU A 106 -0.08 -10.84 -12.73
CA LEU A 106 -0.58 -11.41 -13.98
C LEU A 106 -0.45 -12.94 -13.99
N VAL A 107 0.71 -13.48 -13.61
CA VAL A 107 0.94 -14.93 -13.65
C VAL A 107 0.09 -15.67 -12.63
N LYS A 108 0.02 -15.18 -11.39
CA LYS A 108 -0.69 -15.86 -10.31
C LYS A 108 -2.21 -15.61 -10.39
N GLY A 109 -2.63 -14.36 -10.50
CA GLY A 109 -4.07 -14.03 -10.53
C GLY A 109 -4.70 -14.35 -11.88
N THR A 110 -4.17 -13.81 -12.97
CA THR A 110 -4.84 -13.92 -14.27
C THR A 110 -4.65 -15.28 -14.92
N PHE A 111 -3.41 -15.77 -14.99
CA PHE A 111 -3.14 -17.03 -15.68
C PHE A 111 -3.45 -18.25 -14.82
N LYS A 112 -2.91 -18.34 -13.60
CA LYS A 112 -3.10 -19.54 -12.80
C LYS A 112 -4.55 -19.66 -12.31
N ASP A 113 -5.13 -18.61 -11.74
CA ASP A 113 -6.43 -18.77 -11.08
C ASP A 113 -7.60 -18.74 -12.08
N HIS A 114 -7.57 -17.88 -13.11
CA HIS A 114 -8.67 -17.81 -14.09
C HIS A 114 -8.53 -18.76 -15.28
N LEU A 115 -7.36 -18.85 -15.92
CA LEU A 115 -7.22 -19.70 -17.12
C LEU A 115 -7.33 -21.18 -16.76
N VAL A 116 -6.70 -21.62 -15.66
CA VAL A 116 -6.76 -23.04 -15.25
C VAL A 116 -8.18 -23.41 -14.80
N GLU A 117 -8.86 -22.53 -14.07
CA GLU A 117 -10.27 -22.75 -13.71
C GLU A 117 -11.16 -22.84 -14.95
N TRP A 118 -10.98 -21.94 -15.93
CA TRP A 118 -11.79 -21.93 -17.13
C TRP A 118 -11.56 -23.16 -18.01
N VAL A 119 -10.31 -23.59 -18.16
CA VAL A 119 -9.97 -24.83 -18.86
C VAL A 119 -10.51 -26.04 -18.11
N GLY A 120 -10.43 -26.06 -16.78
CA GLY A 120 -11.03 -27.12 -15.96
C GLY A 120 -12.53 -27.26 -16.22
N ARG A 121 -13.28 -26.16 -16.14
CA ARG A 121 -14.72 -26.11 -16.42
C ARG A 121 -15.09 -26.45 -17.86
N TYR A 122 -14.17 -26.28 -18.81
CA TYR A 122 -14.39 -26.62 -20.21
C TYR A 122 -14.18 -28.11 -20.50
N LEU A 123 -13.32 -28.78 -19.72
CA LEU A 123 -13.00 -30.19 -19.87
C LEU A 123 -13.97 -31.12 -19.11
N ASP A 124 -14.71 -30.58 -18.15
CA ASP A 124 -15.85 -31.22 -17.48
C ASP A 124 -17.15 -31.12 -18.31
#